data_AF-A0A6I9USF0-F1
#
_entry.id   AF-A0A6I9USF0-F1
#
_cell.length_a   1.000
_cell.length_b   1.000
_cell.length_c   1.000
_cell.angle_alpha   90.00
_cell.angle_beta   90.00
_cell.angle_gamma   90.00
#
_symmetry.space_group_name_H-M   'P 1'
#
loop_
_entity.id
_entity.type
_entity.pdbx_description
1 polymer ?
#
loop_
_entity_poly.entity_id
_entity_poly.type
_entity_poly.pdbx_seq_one_letter_code
_entity_poly.pdbx_strand_id
1 'polypeptide(L)'
;MSAQLFVDTDPHQKQAIMLRILFGLALAGAVSSDDAQVEYPYCFRFTWIGPYQDKKHIGGLTCEHLREDFKNVPCRRPLVATDNDAIPDTVDLWRHNYKQPNAFGCPMVPGETCVKYTYTYNKGVQNITYMCAKVNASSGCYRQKYISGLEVEVCVCDSQLGHMPCNRAAYSHRNLLKNGILLLLLGGFSLIWLQLVAAL
;
A
#
# COMPACT_ATOMS: atom_id res chain seq x y z
N MET A 1 29.99 -30.54 -7.62
CA MET A 1 31.12 -30.12 -6.78
C MET A 1 30.65 -30.25 -5.34
N SER A 2 31.18 -31.26 -4.65
CA SER A 2 30.69 -31.78 -3.37
C SER A 2 31.37 -31.10 -2.19
N ALA A 3 30.67 -31.03 -1.06
CA ALA A 3 31.31 -31.01 0.27
C ALA A 3 30.46 -31.88 1.21
N GLN A 4 31.01 -33.04 1.56
CA GLN A 4 30.51 -33.97 2.56
C GLN A 4 31.19 -33.65 3.90
N LEU A 5 30.43 -33.71 4.99
CA LEU A 5 30.95 -33.71 6.35
C LEU A 5 30.70 -35.10 6.94
N PHE A 6 31.79 -35.78 7.27
CA PHE A 6 31.85 -37.10 7.90
C PHE A 6 31.44 -36.99 9.38
N VAL A 7 30.54 -37.88 9.82
CA VAL A 7 30.39 -38.24 11.23
C VAL A 7 30.42 -39.76 11.30
N ASP A 8 31.48 -40.27 11.91
CA ASP A 8 31.75 -41.67 12.18
C ASP A 8 30.77 -42.16 13.27
N THR A 9 30.04 -43.24 13.01
CA THR A 9 29.27 -43.93 14.06
C THR A 9 29.43 -45.45 13.94
N ASP A 10 30.00 -45.99 15.01
CA ASP A 10 30.33 -47.39 15.33
C ASP A 10 29.12 -48.36 15.19
N PRO A 11 29.30 -49.57 14.60
CA PRO A 11 28.24 -50.53 14.33
C PRO A 11 28.04 -51.57 15.45
N HIS A 12 27.60 -51.16 16.63
CA HIS A 12 26.90 -52.04 17.58
C HIS A 12 25.82 -51.17 18.22
N GLN A 13 24.53 -51.33 17.90
CA GLN A 13 23.65 -52.15 18.73
C GLN A 13 22.26 -52.23 18.07
N LYS A 14 22.17 -53.02 16.99
CA LYS A 14 20.91 -53.44 16.37
C LYS A 14 20.16 -54.40 17.31
N GLN A 15 19.28 -53.93 18.20
CA GLN A 15 18.29 -54.82 18.83
C GLN A 15 17.13 -54.16 19.60
N ALA A 16 16.66 -52.97 19.19
CA ALA A 16 15.43 -52.39 19.76
C ALA A 16 14.52 -51.72 18.71
N ILE A 17 14.57 -52.18 17.46
CA ILE A 17 13.77 -51.68 16.34
C ILE A 17 12.69 -52.72 16.02
N MET A 18 11.76 -52.96 16.94
CA MET A 18 10.47 -53.58 16.57
C MET A 18 9.40 -53.46 17.66
N LEU A 19 9.45 -52.45 18.52
CA LEU A 19 8.37 -52.21 19.49
C LEU A 19 8.21 -50.72 19.85
N ARG A 20 8.23 -49.85 18.84
CA ARG A 20 7.85 -48.43 18.95
C ARG A 20 7.11 -47.89 17.71
N ILE A 21 6.51 -48.78 16.92
CA ILE A 21 5.83 -48.39 15.67
C ILE A 21 4.30 -48.24 15.84
N LEU A 22 3.73 -48.49 17.03
CA LEU A 22 2.28 -48.40 17.25
C LEU A 22 1.79 -47.36 18.27
N PHE A 23 2.68 -46.54 18.85
CA PHE A 23 2.28 -45.41 19.69
C PHE A 23 3.18 -44.21 19.38
N GLY A 24 2.65 -43.24 18.64
CA GLY A 24 3.35 -41.97 18.39
C GLY A 24 3.25 -41.39 16.98
N LEU A 25 2.26 -41.78 16.18
CA LEU A 25 1.76 -40.96 15.05
C LEU A 25 1.10 -39.68 15.61
N ALA A 26 1.89 -38.76 16.16
CA ALA A 26 1.41 -37.46 16.66
C ALA A 26 2.48 -36.37 16.75
N LEU A 27 3.58 -36.47 15.99
CA LEU A 27 4.54 -35.38 15.81
C LEU A 27 4.92 -35.25 14.34
N ALA A 28 3.91 -35.19 13.47
CA ALA A 28 4.07 -34.65 12.14
C ALA A 28 4.19 -33.12 12.27
N GLY A 29 5.44 -32.64 12.20
CA GLY A 29 5.82 -31.28 11.85
C GLY A 29 4.97 -30.16 12.44
N ALA A 30 5.40 -29.61 13.57
CA ALA A 30 5.30 -28.17 13.72
C ALA A 30 6.19 -27.56 12.62
N VAL A 31 5.60 -27.31 11.44
CA VAL A 31 6.14 -26.32 10.52
C VAL A 31 6.12 -25.03 11.32
N SER A 32 7.30 -24.61 11.81
CA SER A 32 7.49 -23.25 12.26
C SER A 32 7.27 -22.39 11.02
N SER A 33 6.03 -21.95 10.80
CA SER A 33 5.77 -20.77 10.01
C SER A 33 6.57 -19.67 10.71
N ASP A 34 7.70 -19.31 10.12
CA ASP A 34 8.45 -18.11 10.47
C ASP A 34 7.55 -16.93 10.04
N ASP A 35 6.51 -16.72 10.84
CA ASP A 35 5.64 -15.56 10.77
C ASP A 35 6.52 -14.42 11.27
N ALA A 36 7.15 -13.73 10.32
CA ALA A 36 7.91 -12.52 10.60
C ALA A 36 6.98 -11.57 11.36
N GLN A 37 7.08 -11.59 12.69
CA GLN A 37 6.29 -10.74 13.58
C GLN A 37 6.56 -9.30 13.15
N VAL A 38 5.59 -8.70 12.47
CA VAL A 38 5.68 -7.31 12.03
C VAL A 38 5.61 -6.46 13.29
N GLU A 39 6.77 -5.96 13.73
CA GLU A 39 6.92 -5.25 15.01
C GLU A 39 6.32 -3.83 15.00
N TYR A 40 6.15 -3.24 13.81
CA TYR A 40 5.69 -1.85 13.63
C TYR A 40 4.64 -1.72 12.52
N PRO A 41 3.67 -0.81 12.62
CA PRO A 41 2.85 -0.40 11.48
C PRO A 41 3.73 0.26 10.41
N TYR A 42 3.36 0.10 9.14
CA TYR A 42 4.11 0.66 8.01
C TYR A 42 3.32 1.73 7.25
N CYS A 43 4.05 2.70 6.71
CA CYS A 43 3.56 3.56 5.63
C CYS A 43 4.25 3.20 4.32
N PHE A 44 3.59 3.39 3.18
CA PHE A 44 4.29 3.46 1.91
C PHE A 44 5.29 4.62 1.93
N ARG A 45 6.48 4.40 1.35
CA ARG A 45 7.57 5.36 1.27
C ARG A 45 8.28 5.26 -0.08
N PHE A 46 7.79 6.01 -1.06
CA PHE A 46 8.36 6.12 -2.39
C PHE A 46 7.76 7.33 -3.12
N THR A 47 8.33 7.71 -4.26
CA THR A 47 7.76 8.74 -5.14
C THR A 47 7.46 8.13 -6.50
N TRP A 48 6.19 8.18 -6.89
CA TRP A 48 5.78 7.92 -8.26
C TRP A 48 5.98 9.19 -9.08
N ILE A 49 6.85 9.12 -10.08
CA ILE A 49 7.31 10.29 -10.85
C ILE A 49 6.33 10.74 -11.94
N GLY A 50 5.22 10.01 -12.10
CA GLY A 50 4.19 10.33 -13.07
C GLY A 50 4.54 10.00 -14.51
N PRO A 51 3.95 10.73 -15.48
CA PRO A 51 4.21 10.59 -16.91
C PRO A 51 5.62 11.05 -17.30
N TYR A 52 6.63 10.25 -16.93
CA TYR A 52 8.03 10.54 -17.19
C TYR A 52 8.50 9.83 -18.46
N GLN A 53 9.16 10.55 -19.37
CA GLN A 53 9.55 10.02 -20.69
C GLN A 53 10.63 8.93 -20.58
N ASP A 54 11.63 9.15 -19.72
CA ASP A 54 12.77 8.23 -19.60
C ASP A 54 12.64 7.26 -18.40
N LYS A 55 11.61 6.41 -18.45
CA LYS A 55 11.31 5.45 -17.37
C LYS A 55 12.42 4.41 -17.17
N LYS A 56 13.22 4.14 -18.20
CA LYS A 56 14.23 3.07 -18.19
C LYS A 56 15.45 3.40 -17.34
N HIS A 57 15.73 4.69 -17.13
CA HIS A 57 16.92 5.14 -16.39
C HIS A 57 16.59 5.70 -15.00
N ILE A 58 15.35 5.54 -14.52
CA ILE A 58 14.92 6.09 -13.22
C ILE A 58 15.67 5.51 -12.02
N GLY A 59 16.21 4.30 -12.15
CA GLY A 59 16.93 3.62 -11.07
C GLY A 59 18.20 4.36 -10.62
N GLY A 60 18.81 5.16 -11.50
CA GLY A 60 19.95 6.02 -11.18
C GLY A 60 19.54 7.44 -10.76
N LEU A 61 18.26 7.80 -10.85
CA LEU A 61 17.79 9.13 -10.51
C LEU A 61 17.65 9.31 -9.00
N THR A 62 17.85 10.55 -8.56
CA THR A 62 17.74 10.97 -7.17
C THR A 62 16.60 11.98 -7.07
N CYS A 63 16.18 12.26 -5.84
CA CYS A 63 15.20 13.33 -5.63
C CYS A 63 15.76 14.70 -6.05
N GLU A 64 17.09 14.86 -6.01
CA GLU A 64 17.79 16.07 -6.40
C GLU A 64 17.73 16.28 -7.92
N HIS A 65 17.85 15.22 -8.72
CA HIS A 65 17.69 15.28 -10.18
C HIS A 65 16.28 15.71 -10.61
N LEU A 66 15.28 15.48 -9.75
CA LEU A 66 13.89 15.85 -9.98
C LEU A 66 13.56 17.28 -9.51
N ARG A 67 14.49 18.01 -8.88
CA ARG A 67 14.17 19.30 -8.23
C ARG A 67 13.78 20.43 -9.18
N GLU A 68 14.21 20.40 -10.43
CA GLU A 68 13.89 21.46 -11.40
C GLU A 68 12.40 21.47 -11.74
N ASP A 69 11.82 20.29 -11.97
CA ASP A 69 10.40 20.13 -12.28
C ASP A 69 9.51 20.09 -11.01
N PHE A 70 10.10 19.77 -9.86
CA PHE A 70 9.35 19.45 -8.64
C PHE A 70 9.77 20.32 -7.43
N LYS A 71 10.01 21.62 -7.66
CA LYS A 71 10.35 22.57 -6.60
C LYS A 71 9.23 22.60 -5.54
N ASN A 72 9.60 22.32 -4.28
CA ASN A 72 8.70 22.21 -3.12
C ASN A 72 7.75 20.99 -3.11
N VAL A 73 8.00 19.98 -3.93
CA VAL A 73 7.34 18.68 -3.84
C VAL A 73 8.17 17.77 -2.92
N PRO A 74 7.60 17.19 -1.85
CA PRO A 74 8.27 16.14 -1.11
C PRO A 74 8.66 15.00 -2.04
N CYS A 75 9.87 14.48 -1.90
CA CYS A 75 10.35 13.33 -2.67
C CYS A 75 10.98 12.30 -1.73
N ARG A 76 10.68 11.02 -1.97
CA ARG A 76 11.23 9.88 -1.24
C ARG A 76 11.67 8.80 -2.22
N ARG A 77 12.81 8.18 -1.92
CA ARG A 77 13.28 7.01 -2.67
C ARG A 77 12.61 5.72 -2.15
N PRO A 78 12.41 4.69 -3.00
CA PRO A 78 12.77 4.67 -4.42
C PRO A 78 11.87 5.55 -5.30
N LEU A 79 12.38 5.93 -6.46
CA LEU A 79 11.57 6.52 -7.52
C LEU A 79 10.91 5.38 -8.31
N VAL A 80 9.61 5.51 -8.56
CA VAL A 80 8.80 4.49 -9.22
C VAL A 80 8.16 5.12 -10.45
N ALA A 81 8.18 4.39 -11.56
CA ALA A 81 7.40 4.71 -12.75
C ALA A 81 6.55 3.49 -13.12
N THR A 82 5.48 3.74 -13.86
CA THR A 82 4.57 2.72 -14.40
C THR A 82 4.64 2.79 -15.91
N ASP A 83 4.64 1.64 -16.59
CA ASP A 83 4.82 1.59 -18.05
C ASP A 83 3.74 2.37 -18.81
N ASN A 84 2.52 2.39 -18.29
CA ASN A 84 1.35 3.04 -18.87
C ASN A 84 1.02 4.42 -18.27
N ASP A 85 1.91 5.00 -17.45
CA ASP A 85 1.68 6.29 -16.76
C ASP A 85 0.47 6.30 -15.83
N ALA A 86 -0.08 5.12 -15.49
CA ALA A 86 -1.13 5.00 -14.50
C ALA A 86 -0.54 5.13 -13.09
N ILE A 87 -1.34 5.61 -12.16
CA ILE A 87 -0.98 5.60 -10.74
C ILE A 87 -0.69 4.15 -10.30
N PRO A 88 0.39 3.88 -9.55
CA PRO A 88 0.78 2.53 -9.18
C PRO A 88 -0.30 1.86 -8.32
N ASP A 89 -0.55 0.58 -8.59
CA ASP A 89 -1.41 -0.25 -7.76
C ASP A 89 -0.67 -0.59 -6.45
N THR A 90 -0.91 0.22 -5.43
CA THR A 90 -0.33 0.01 -4.10
C THR A 90 -0.80 -1.29 -3.43
N VAL A 91 -1.95 -1.84 -3.82
CA VAL A 91 -2.43 -3.13 -3.29
C VAL A 91 -1.56 -4.26 -3.84
N ASP A 92 -1.32 -4.23 -5.15
CA ASP A 92 -0.44 -5.21 -5.80
C ASP A 92 1.01 -5.08 -5.34
N LEU A 93 1.51 -3.84 -5.21
CA LEU A 93 2.83 -3.54 -4.66
C LEU A 93 3.01 -4.16 -3.27
N TRP A 94 2.04 -3.98 -2.37
CA TRP A 94 2.10 -4.57 -1.03
C TRP A 94 2.03 -6.09 -1.07
N ARG A 95 1.08 -6.66 -1.84
CA ARG A 95 0.90 -8.11 -1.97
C ARG A 95 2.19 -8.82 -2.36
N HIS A 96 2.98 -8.25 -3.27
CA HIS A 96 4.22 -8.85 -3.74
C HIS A 96 5.42 -8.63 -2.82
N ASN A 97 5.38 -7.60 -1.96
CA ASN A 97 6.55 -7.17 -1.22
C ASN A 97 6.35 -7.10 0.30
N TYR A 98 5.23 -7.58 0.84
CA TYR A 98 4.92 -7.52 2.29
C TYR A 98 5.96 -8.21 3.18
N LYS A 99 6.71 -9.20 2.64
CA LYS A 99 7.82 -9.87 3.35
C LYS A 99 9.09 -9.02 3.44
N GLN A 100 9.18 -7.95 2.66
CA GLN A 100 10.30 -7.00 2.63
C GLN A 100 9.79 -5.55 2.64
N PRO A 101 9.00 -5.16 3.66
CA PRO A 101 8.25 -3.90 3.64
C PRO A 101 9.16 -2.65 3.62
N ASN A 102 10.42 -2.77 4.01
CA ASN A 102 11.41 -1.69 3.97
C ASN A 102 11.82 -1.24 2.55
N ALA A 103 11.59 -2.07 1.52
CA ALA A 103 11.98 -1.73 0.15
C ALA A 103 11.14 -0.57 -0.44
N PHE A 104 9.90 -0.41 0.02
CA PHE A 104 8.92 0.56 -0.50
C PHE A 104 8.08 1.18 0.62
N GLY A 105 8.46 0.95 1.87
CA GLY A 105 7.81 1.44 3.07
C GLY A 105 8.79 1.96 4.12
N CYS A 106 8.23 2.47 5.21
CA CYS A 106 8.94 2.78 6.44
C CYS A 106 8.13 2.29 7.63
N PRO A 107 8.80 1.73 8.66
CA PRO A 107 8.16 1.50 9.95
C PRO A 107 7.83 2.84 10.58
N MET A 108 6.64 2.96 11.16
CA MET A 108 6.22 4.17 11.86
C MET A 108 6.93 4.26 13.21
N VAL A 109 7.59 5.40 13.46
CA VAL A 109 8.13 5.73 14.80
C VAL A 109 7.16 6.66 15.56
N PRO A 110 7.30 6.80 16.90
CA PRO A 110 6.40 7.66 17.67
C PRO A 110 6.27 9.09 17.12
N GLY A 111 5.02 9.49 16.89
CA GLY A 111 4.66 10.82 16.36
C GLY A 111 4.67 10.92 14.84
N GLU A 112 5.03 9.87 14.10
CA GLU A 112 4.83 9.80 12.66
C GLU A 112 3.45 9.24 12.30
N THR A 113 2.96 9.67 11.15
CA THR A 113 1.74 9.18 10.51
C THR A 113 2.01 8.98 9.02
N CYS A 114 1.12 8.26 8.33
CA CYS A 114 1.27 8.01 6.91
C CYS A 114 0.72 9.17 6.10
N VAL A 115 1.57 9.70 5.22
CA VAL A 115 1.24 10.84 4.38
C VAL A 115 1.33 10.47 2.91
N LYS A 116 0.40 11.02 2.12
CA LYS A 116 0.40 10.95 0.66
C LYS A 116 0.20 12.34 0.10
N TYR A 117 1.16 12.83 -0.67
CA TYR A 117 1.06 14.03 -1.48
C TYR A 117 0.70 13.66 -2.91
N THR A 118 -0.38 14.22 -3.44
CA THR A 118 -0.78 14.10 -4.84
C THR A 118 -0.68 15.47 -5.49
N TYR A 119 0.15 15.60 -6.52
CA TYR A 119 0.26 16.83 -7.31
C TYR A 119 -0.49 16.66 -8.61
N THR A 120 -1.45 17.54 -8.86
CA THR A 120 -2.30 17.52 -10.05
C THR A 120 -2.14 18.84 -10.78
N TYR A 121 -1.92 18.78 -12.08
CA TYR A 121 -1.88 19.96 -12.95
C TYR A 121 -2.88 19.76 -14.08
N ASN A 122 -3.77 20.74 -14.30
CA ASN A 122 -4.80 20.67 -15.34
C ASN A 122 -5.59 19.35 -15.35
N LYS A 123 -5.96 18.86 -14.15
CA LYS A 123 -6.68 17.59 -13.92
C LYS A 123 -5.89 16.29 -14.16
N GLY A 124 -4.63 16.38 -14.62
CA GLY A 124 -3.73 15.23 -14.72
C GLY A 124 -2.83 15.12 -13.49
N VAL A 125 -2.74 13.95 -12.88
CA VAL A 125 -1.80 13.71 -11.78
C VAL A 125 -0.39 13.69 -12.33
N GLN A 126 0.45 14.60 -11.83
CA GLN A 126 1.83 14.78 -12.26
C GLN A 126 2.80 13.92 -11.47
N ASN A 127 2.58 13.76 -10.17
CA ASN A 127 3.36 12.85 -9.33
C ASN A 127 2.60 12.51 -8.04
N ILE A 128 3.08 11.52 -7.32
CA ILE A 128 2.61 11.19 -5.97
C ILE A 128 3.79 10.81 -5.09
N THR A 129 3.87 11.38 -3.89
CA THR A 129 4.86 10.97 -2.88
C THR A 129 4.17 10.39 -1.66
N TYR A 130 4.64 9.20 -1.29
CA TYR A 130 4.24 8.47 -0.09
C TYR A 130 5.34 8.56 0.94
N MET A 131 5.01 8.82 2.21
CA MET A 131 6.02 8.92 3.27
C MET A 131 5.45 8.72 4.67
N CYS A 132 6.31 8.27 5.59
CA CYS A 132 6.15 8.55 7.01
C CYS A 132 6.55 10.01 7.26
N ALA A 133 5.76 10.73 8.05
CA ALA A 133 6.07 12.10 8.44
C ALA A 133 5.43 12.46 9.77
N LYS A 134 6.08 13.37 10.49
CA LYS A 134 5.46 14.08 11.62
C LYS A 134 4.62 15.22 11.08
N VAL A 135 3.32 15.17 11.31
CA VAL A 135 2.39 16.22 10.88
C VAL A 135 1.52 16.64 12.06
N ASN A 136 1.14 17.91 12.08
CA ASN A 136 0.18 18.44 13.03
C ASN A 136 -1.21 18.52 12.38
N ALA A 137 -1.75 17.36 12.00
CA ALA A 137 -3.03 17.25 11.32
C ALA A 137 -3.77 15.97 11.74
N SER A 138 -5.10 16.03 11.75
CA SER A 138 -5.94 14.85 11.92
C SER A 138 -5.97 13.99 10.64
N SER A 139 -6.34 12.71 10.78
CA SER A 139 -6.62 11.85 9.63
C SER A 139 -7.62 12.49 8.67
N GLY A 140 -7.32 12.47 7.37
CA GLY A 140 -8.11 13.15 6.34
C GLY A 140 -7.29 13.59 5.14
N CYS A 141 -7.95 14.23 4.17
CA CYS A 141 -7.28 14.79 2.99
C CYS A 141 -7.54 16.29 2.88
N TYR A 142 -6.48 17.05 2.67
CA TYR A 142 -6.47 18.50 2.58
C TYR A 142 -6.05 18.90 1.18
N ARG A 143 -6.78 19.83 0.54
CA ARG A 143 -6.53 20.24 -0.85
C ARG A 143 -6.30 21.73 -0.94
N GLN A 144 -5.27 22.11 -1.70
CA GLN A 144 -4.99 23.49 -2.05
C GLN A 144 -4.96 23.62 -3.57
N LYS A 145 -5.80 24.52 -4.09
CA LYS A 145 -5.86 24.85 -5.52
C LYS A 145 -5.22 26.20 -5.76
N TYR A 146 -4.43 26.29 -6.82
CA TYR A 146 -3.77 27.50 -7.26
C TYR A 146 -4.38 27.97 -8.59
N ILE A 147 -4.36 29.29 -8.81
CA ILE A 147 -4.82 29.91 -10.06
C ILE A 147 -4.06 29.43 -11.30
N SER A 148 -2.86 28.89 -11.12
CA SER A 148 -2.02 28.31 -12.18
C SER A 148 -2.58 27.01 -12.76
N GLY A 149 -3.61 26.42 -12.14
CA GLY A 149 -4.12 25.09 -12.50
C GLY A 149 -3.44 23.95 -11.72
N LEU A 150 -2.51 24.27 -10.82
CA LEU A 150 -1.92 23.33 -9.87
C LEU A 150 -2.89 23.06 -8.71
N GLU A 151 -3.04 21.80 -8.34
CA GLU A 151 -3.74 21.33 -7.15
C GLU A 151 -2.84 20.37 -6.37
N VAL A 152 -2.70 20.62 -5.08
CA VAL A 152 -1.95 19.77 -4.15
C VAL A 152 -2.93 19.16 -3.17
N GLU A 153 -2.99 17.83 -3.12
CA GLU A 153 -3.72 17.09 -2.10
C GLU A 153 -2.74 16.41 -1.14
N VAL A 154 -2.98 16.55 0.16
CA VAL A 154 -2.24 15.87 1.21
C VAL A 154 -3.21 15.03 2.02
N CYS A 155 -3.06 13.70 1.96
CA CYS A 155 -3.82 12.78 2.80
C CYS A 155 -2.96 12.27 3.96
N VAL A 156 -3.56 12.22 5.14
CA VAL A 156 -2.95 11.76 6.40
C VAL A 156 -3.80 10.62 6.94
N CYS A 157 -3.16 9.55 7.42
CA CYS A 157 -3.82 8.43 8.07
C CYS A 157 -2.86 7.63 8.95
N ASP A 158 -3.40 6.96 9.97
CA ASP A 158 -2.63 6.10 10.86
C ASP A 158 -2.76 4.64 10.42
N SER A 159 -1.63 4.02 10.06
CA SER A 159 -1.58 2.60 9.72
C SER A 159 -1.71 1.73 10.97
N GLN A 160 -2.19 0.50 10.77
CA GLN A 160 -2.35 -0.49 11.82
C GLN A 160 -1.29 -1.59 11.70
N LEU A 161 -0.93 -2.19 12.83
CA LEU A 161 0.06 -3.26 12.90
C LEU A 161 -0.38 -4.48 12.08
N GLY A 162 0.51 -5.06 11.28
CA GLY A 162 0.21 -6.23 10.44
C GLY A 162 -0.72 -5.96 9.25
N HIS A 163 -1.21 -4.72 9.08
CA HIS A 163 -2.06 -4.34 7.95
C HIS A 163 -1.25 -3.65 6.84
N MET A 164 -1.80 -3.68 5.62
CA MET A 164 -1.29 -2.89 4.51
C MET A 164 -1.30 -1.39 4.86
N PRO A 165 -0.27 -0.62 4.47
CA PRO A 165 -0.22 0.82 4.70
C PRO A 165 -1.48 1.57 4.28
N CYS A 166 -1.97 2.46 5.15
CA CYS A 166 -3.22 3.19 4.92
C CYS A 166 -3.08 4.29 3.86
N ASN A 167 -1.86 4.82 3.64
CA ASN A 167 -1.59 5.90 2.67
C ASN A 167 -1.60 5.39 1.23
N ARG A 168 -2.51 4.47 0.89
CA ARG A 168 -2.67 3.88 -0.44
C ARG A 168 -3.12 4.89 -1.49
N ALA A 169 -2.92 4.51 -2.74
CA ALA A 169 -3.46 5.23 -3.88
C ALA A 169 -4.97 4.95 -4.00
N ALA A 170 -5.81 5.64 -3.25
CA ALA A 170 -7.24 5.66 -3.54
C ALA A 170 -7.53 6.77 -4.55
N TYR A 171 -7.90 6.40 -5.78
CA TYR A 171 -8.59 7.33 -6.67
C TYR A 171 -9.91 7.69 -5.98
N SER A 172 -10.03 8.95 -5.55
CA SER A 172 -11.22 9.44 -4.85
C SER A 172 -12.40 9.51 -5.82
N HIS A 173 -13.10 8.38 -6.06
CA HIS A 173 -14.46 8.36 -6.62
C HIS A 173 -15.48 8.89 -5.60
N ARG A 174 -15.29 10.11 -5.08
CA ARG A 174 -16.28 10.76 -4.18
C ARG A 174 -17.51 11.30 -4.90
N ASN A 175 -17.81 10.81 -6.11
CA ASN A 175 -19.00 11.21 -6.88
C ASN A 175 -20.03 10.09 -7.09
N LEU A 176 -19.79 8.84 -6.64
CA LEU A 176 -20.76 7.76 -6.89
C LEU A 176 -21.90 7.70 -5.85
N LEU A 177 -21.65 8.07 -4.60
CA LEU A 177 -22.65 7.93 -3.52
C LEU A 177 -23.62 9.11 -3.40
N LYS A 178 -23.28 10.31 -3.91
CA LYS A 178 -24.17 11.48 -3.82
C LYS A 178 -25.34 11.45 -4.81
N ASN A 179 -25.19 10.75 -5.95
CA ASN A 179 -26.24 10.68 -6.97
C ASN A 179 -27.25 9.54 -6.73
N GLY A 180 -26.88 8.50 -5.99
CA GLY A 180 -27.79 7.37 -5.70
C GLY A 180 -28.95 7.74 -4.77
N ILE A 181 -28.69 8.59 -3.77
CA ILE A 181 -29.72 9.00 -2.78
C ILE A 181 -30.77 9.91 -3.43
N LEU A 182 -30.37 10.80 -4.35
CA LEU A 182 -31.29 11.71 -5.03
C LEU A 182 -32.26 10.96 -5.96
N LEU A 183 -31.79 9.91 -6.65
CA LEU A 183 -32.62 9.08 -7.52
C LEU A 183 -33.65 8.25 -6.75
N LEU A 184 -33.30 7.76 -5.56
CA LEU A 184 -34.23 7.03 -4.70
C LEU A 184 -35.35 7.93 -4.16
N LEU A 185 -35.03 9.18 -3.80
CA LEU A 185 -36.04 10.14 -3.32
C LEU A 185 -36.99 10.59 -4.43
N LEU A 186 -36.49 10.84 -5.64
CA LEU A 186 -37.33 11.20 -6.80
C LEU A 186 -38.19 10.02 -7.28
N GLY A 187 -37.64 8.80 -7.29
CA GLY A 187 -38.40 7.59 -7.59
C GLY A 187 -39.53 7.33 -6.57
N GLY A 188 -39.25 7.49 -5.27
CA GLY A 188 -40.26 7.36 -4.22
C GLY A 188 -41.41 8.38 -4.35
N PHE A 189 -41.09 9.64 -4.66
CA PHE A 189 -42.12 10.67 -4.86
C PHE A 189 -43.02 10.39 -6.06
N SER A 190 -42.47 9.88 -7.17
CA SER A 190 -43.25 9.54 -8.37
C SER A 190 -44.25 8.40 -8.15
N LEU A 191 -43.88 7.39 -7.35
CA LEU A 191 -44.75 6.26 -7.02
C LEU A 191 -45.90 6.68 -6.10
N ILE A 192 -45.62 7.54 -5.11
CA ILE A 192 -46.65 8.09 -4.21
C ILE A 192 -47.64 8.96 -5.00
N TRP A 193 -47.14 9.78 -5.92
CA TRP A 193 -48.00 10.62 -6.76
C TRP A 193 -48.89 9.79 -7.69
N LEU A 194 -48.37 8.71 -8.31
CA LEU A 194 -49.19 7.80 -9.11
C LEU A 194 -50.29 7.12 -8.30
N GLN A 195 -50.00 6.71 -7.05
CA GLN A 195 -51.03 6.11 -6.19
C GLN A 195 -52.11 7.10 -5.78
N LEU A 196 -51.77 8.37 -5.54
CA LEU A 196 -52.76 9.40 -5.24
C LEU A 196 -53.65 9.71 -6.44
N VAL A 197 -53.08 9.83 -7.65
CA VAL A 197 -53.86 10.11 -8.87
C VAL A 197 -54.78 8.94 -9.23
N ALA A 198 -54.38 7.69 -8.98
CA ALA A 198 -55.23 6.53 -9.22
C ALA A 198 -56.38 6.36 -8.20
N ALA A 199 -56.36 7.10 -7.09
CA ALA A 199 -57.36 7.04 -6.01
C ALA A 199 -58.40 8.17 -6.06
N LEU A 200 -58.26 9.12 -7.00
CA LEU A 200 -59.22 10.18 -7.32
C LEU A 200 -60.02 9.82 -8.58
#